data_AF-A0A4Y4DXU6-F1
#
_entry.id   AF-A0A4Y4DXU6-F1
#
_cell.length_a   1.000
_cell.length_b   1.000
_cell.length_c   1.000
_cell.angle_alpha   90.00
_cell.angle_beta   90.00
_cell.angle_gamma   90.00
#
_symmetry.space_group_name_H-M   'P 1'
#
loop_
_entity.id
_entity.type
_entity.pdbx_description
1 polymer ?
#
loop_
_entity_poly.entity_id
_entity_poly.type
_entity_poly.pdbx_seq_one_letter_code
_entity_poly.pdbx_strand_id
1 'polypeptide(L)'
;MALYHYGLSKPPRNQRRRRWWAVAILLFCALLAPFTVLGAVRGWAAGDVGDALGLTMVSVLCLGGVASAVWALVDSFRRSGPHRDGAGDQPSR
;
A
#
# COMPACT_ATOMS: atom_id res chain seq x y z
N MET A 1 -27.94 -2.73 -23.09
CA MET A 1 -26.78 -3.66 -22.98
C MET A 1 -25.57 -3.12 -23.73
N ALA A 2 -25.06 -1.93 -23.34
CA ALA A 2 -24.03 -1.22 -24.13
C ALA A 2 -23.05 -0.39 -23.27
N LEU A 3 -22.73 -0.84 -22.05
CA LEU A 3 -21.83 -0.11 -21.13
C LEU A 3 -20.52 -0.85 -20.82
N TYR A 4 -20.24 -1.98 -21.48
CA TYR A 4 -18.95 -2.70 -21.37
C TYR A 4 -17.90 -2.23 -22.41
N HIS A 5 -18.17 -1.15 -23.15
CA HIS A 5 -17.29 -0.66 -24.22
C HIS A 5 -16.30 0.43 -23.82
N TYR A 6 -16.37 0.97 -22.60
CA TYR A 6 -15.34 1.88 -22.12
C TYR A 6 -14.34 1.11 -21.26
N GLY A 7 -13.22 0.77 -21.89
CA GLY A 7 -12.00 0.22 -21.27
C GLY A 7 -11.33 1.15 -20.25
N LEU A 8 -12.11 1.83 -19.43
CA LEU A 8 -11.71 2.80 -18.40
C LEU A 8 -11.70 2.21 -16.98
N SER A 9 -12.04 0.93 -16.82
CA SER A 9 -12.02 0.24 -15.52
C SER A 9 -11.00 -0.89 -15.45
N LYS A 10 -9.94 -0.85 -16.28
CA LYS A 10 -8.80 -1.74 -16.07
C LYS A 10 -7.88 -1.08 -15.05
N PRO A 11 -7.86 -1.52 -13.76
CA PRO A 11 -6.90 -1.01 -12.80
C PRO A 11 -5.49 -1.18 -13.40
N PRO A 12 -4.59 -0.20 -13.24
CA PRO A 12 -3.34 -0.14 -13.99
C PRO A 12 -2.62 -1.49 -13.98
N ARG A 13 -2.47 -2.05 -15.19
CA ARG A 13 -2.06 -3.43 -15.52
C ARG A 13 -0.62 -3.79 -15.09
N ASN A 14 0.06 -2.90 -14.38
CA ASN A 14 1.46 -3.08 -13.98
C ASN A 14 1.53 -3.45 -12.50
N GLN A 15 1.33 -4.74 -12.21
CA GLN A 15 1.49 -5.34 -10.88
C GLN A 15 2.86 -4.99 -10.26
N ARG A 16 3.91 -4.88 -11.09
CA ARG A 16 5.23 -4.36 -10.71
C ARG A 16 5.16 -2.93 -10.17
N ARG A 17 4.44 -2.03 -10.83
CA ARG A 17 4.33 -0.62 -10.43
C ARG A 17 3.57 -0.47 -9.10
N ARG A 18 2.57 -1.32 -8.85
CA ARG A 18 1.88 -1.40 -7.54
C ARG A 18 2.82 -1.88 -6.43
N ARG A 19 3.67 -2.87 -6.69
CA ARG A 19 4.69 -3.34 -5.74
C ARG A 19 5.73 -2.25 -5.43
N TRP A 20 6.22 -1.54 -6.44
CA TRP A 20 7.15 -0.41 -6.25
C TRP A 20 6.54 0.72 -5.41
N TRP A 21 5.26 1.05 -5.65
CA TRP A 21 4.54 2.03 -4.81
C TRP A 21 4.40 1.59 -3.36
N ALA A 22 4.05 0.32 -3.12
CA ALA A 22 3.96 -0.22 -1.76
C ALA A 22 5.32 -0.18 -1.04
N VAL A 23 6.41 -0.53 -1.74
CA VAL A 23 7.78 -0.46 -1.20
C VAL A 23 8.19 0.99 -0.92
N ALA A 24 7.88 1.92 -1.81
CA ALA A 24 8.19 3.34 -1.61
C ALA A 24 7.46 3.91 -0.38
N ILE A 25 6.18 3.59 -0.20
CA ILE A 25 5.40 3.99 0.98
C ILE A 25 5.97 3.38 2.26
N LEU A 26 6.35 2.10 2.24
CA LEU A 26 6.96 1.43 3.39
C LEU A 26 8.29 2.07 3.78
N LEU A 27 9.17 2.37 2.82
CA LEU A 27 10.44 3.04 3.07
C LEU A 27 10.24 4.45 3.62
N PHE A 28 9.32 5.21 3.02
CA PHE A 28 8.98 6.55 3.50
C PHE A 28 8.46 6.52 4.95
N CYS A 29 7.54 5.60 5.26
CA CYS A 29 7.03 5.44 6.62
C CYS A 29 8.13 4.98 7.59
N ALA A 30 8.99 4.05 7.20
CA ALA A 30 10.08 3.56 8.04
C ALA A 30 11.11 4.66 8.36
N LEU A 31 11.35 5.58 7.43
CA LEU A 31 12.25 6.72 7.63
C LEU A 31 11.61 7.80 8.50
N LEU A 32 10.32 8.10 8.35
CA LEU A 32 9.65 9.18 9.07
C LEU A 32 9.14 8.79 10.47
N ALA A 33 8.63 7.56 10.62
CA ALA A 33 8.03 7.09 11.87
C ALA A 33 8.90 7.30 13.13
N PRO A 34 10.21 7.01 13.15
CA PRO A 34 11.01 7.22 14.36
C PRO A 34 11.06 8.71 14.77
N PHE A 35 11.12 9.63 13.80
CA PHE A 35 11.15 11.07 14.10
C PHE A 35 9.81 11.58 14.58
N THR A 36 8.71 11.14 13.96
CA THR A 36 7.37 11.60 14.33
C THR A 36 6.96 11.06 15.70
N VAL A 37 7.30 9.81 16.02
CA VAL A 37 7.04 9.22 17.34
C VAL A 37 7.89 9.87 18.42
N LEU A 38 9.20 10.03 18.19
CA LEU A 38 10.09 10.67 19.16
C LEU A 38 9.69 12.14 19.41
N GLY A 39 9.33 12.86 18.35
CA GLY A 39 8.83 14.22 18.42
C GLY A 39 7.50 14.32 19.17
N ALA A 40 6.54 13.43 18.89
CA ALA A 40 5.27 13.38 19.60
C ALA A 40 5.48 13.13 21.10
N VAL A 41 6.30 12.14 21.47
CA VAL A 41 6.61 11.82 22.88
C VAL A 41 7.25 13.02 23.58
N ARG A 42 8.20 13.69 22.94
CA ARG A 42 8.82 14.91 23.49
C ARG A 42 7.84 16.07 23.63
N GLY A 43 6.96 16.27 22.65
CA GLY A 43 5.91 17.29 22.70
C GLY A 43 4.93 17.05 23.85
N TRP A 44 4.46 15.81 24.02
CA TRP A 44 3.61 15.43 25.15
C TRP A 44 4.33 15.64 26.50
N ALA A 45 5.61 15.28 26.59
CA ALA A 45 6.41 15.48 27.80
C ALA A 45 6.67 16.96 28.12
N ALA A 46 6.78 17.81 27.09
CA ALA A 46 6.96 19.25 27.24
C ALA A 46 5.65 20.02 27.48
N GLY A 47 4.50 19.35 27.38
CA GLY A 47 3.17 19.98 27.49
C GLY A 47 2.75 20.77 26.24
N ASP A 48 3.45 20.60 25.10
CA ASP A 48 3.12 21.26 23.84
C ASP A 48 2.11 20.42 23.05
N VAL A 49 0.84 20.60 23.42
CA VAL A 49 -0.29 19.76 22.96
C VAL A 49 -0.51 19.88 21.46
N GLY A 50 -0.29 21.06 20.87
CA GLY A 50 -0.55 21.32 19.45
C GLY A 50 0.40 20.53 18.54
N ASP A 51 1.70 20.67 18.77
CA ASP A 51 2.74 19.95 18.02
C ASP A 51 2.68 18.44 18.29
N ALA A 52 2.43 18.03 19.54
CA ALA A 52 2.29 16.63 19.90
C ALA A 52 1.11 15.95 19.19
N LEU A 53 -0.05 16.60 19.12
CA LEU A 53 -1.21 16.10 18.37
C LEU A 53 -0.91 16.00 16.86
N GLY A 54 -0.27 17.01 16.28
CA GLY A 54 0.10 17.00 14.86
C GLY A 54 1.02 15.82 14.53
N LEU A 55 2.08 15.61 15.31
CA LEU A 55 3.02 14.51 15.11
C LEU A 55 2.38 13.14 15.38
N THR A 56 1.42 13.07 16.31
CA THR A 56 0.63 11.85 16.56
C THR A 56 -0.24 11.51 15.35
N MET A 57 -0.94 12.49 14.75
CA MET A 57 -1.74 12.27 13.54
C MET A 57 -0.89 11.81 12.36
N VAL A 58 0.30 12.41 12.15
CA VAL A 58 1.24 11.98 11.10
C VAL A 58 1.68 10.54 11.32
N SER A 59 1.93 10.15 12.58
CA SER A 59 2.30 8.77 12.93
C SER A 59 1.17 7.78 12.64
N VAL A 60 -0.08 8.14 12.94
CA VAL A 60 -1.27 7.32 12.59
C VAL A 60 -1.42 7.19 11.08
N LEU A 61 -1.18 8.27 10.31
CA LEU A 61 -1.22 8.23 8.85
C LEU A 61 -0.16 7.28 8.27
N CYS A 62 1.06 7.29 8.84
CA CYS A 62 2.12 6.35 8.47
C CYS A 62 1.71 4.90 8.72
N LEU A 63 1.07 4.60 9.86
CA LEU A 63 0.54 3.27 10.15
C LEU A 63 -0.52 2.82 9.13
N GLY A 64 -1.42 3.72 8.74
CA GLY A 64 -2.39 3.46 7.67
C GLY A 64 -1.72 3.16 6.32
N GLY A 65 -0.68 3.93 5.98
CA GLY A 65 0.16 3.70 4.81
C GLY A 65 0.80 2.31 4.82
N VAL A 66 1.44 1.93 5.93
CA VAL A 66 2.05 0.61 6.12
C VAL A 66 1.01 -0.51 5.99
N ALA A 67 -0.15 -0.38 6.65
CA ALA A 67 -1.20 -1.39 6.58
C ALA A 67 -1.71 -1.59 5.14
N SER A 68 -1.92 -0.51 4.40
CA SER A 68 -2.33 -0.58 2.98
C SER A 68 -1.27 -1.21 2.09
N ALA A 69 0.02 -0.94 2.32
CA ALA A 69 1.13 -1.51 1.59
C ALA A 69 1.28 -3.02 1.87
N VAL A 70 1.16 -3.43 3.13
CA VAL A 70 1.15 -4.84 3.53
C VAL A 70 -0.03 -5.57 2.89
N TRP A 71 -1.23 -4.98 2.93
CA TRP A 71 -2.41 -5.57 2.29
C TRP A 71 -2.23 -5.72 0.78
N ALA A 72 -1.69 -4.70 0.09
CA ALA A 72 -1.37 -4.77 -1.33
C ALA A 72 -0.32 -5.85 -1.65
N LEU A 73 0.65 -6.04 -0.77
CA LEU A 73 1.67 -7.08 -0.91
C LEU A 73 1.04 -8.48 -0.79
N VAL A 74 0.23 -8.71 0.25
CA VAL A 74 -0.52 -9.97 0.49
C VAL A 74 -1.47 -10.28 -0.67
N ASP A 75 -2.24 -9.28 -1.16
CA ASP A 75 -3.11 -9.43 -2.34
C ASP A 75 -2.31 -9.83 -3.59
N SER A 76 -1.09 -9.30 -3.74
CA SER A 76 -0.22 -9.67 -4.85
C SER A 76 0.27 -11.12 -4.79
N PHE A 77 0.48 -11.67 -3.59
CA PHE A 77 0.83 -13.08 -3.39
C PHE A 77 -0.39 -13.99 -3.56
N ARG A 78 -1.58 -13.62 -3.05
CA ARG A 78 -2.82 -14.37 -3.26
C ARG A 78 -3.20 -14.51 -4.73
N ARG A 79 -3.03 -13.44 -5.53
CA ARG A 79 -3.24 -13.49 -6.99
C ARG A 79 -2.16 -14.25 -7.76
N SER A 80 -1.05 -14.60 -7.11
CA SER A 80 0.01 -15.46 -7.66
C SER A 80 -0.16 -16.93 -7.25
N GLY A 81 -1.34 -17.32 -6.73
CA GLY A 81 -1.72 -18.72 -6.52
C GLY A 81 -1.53 -19.55 -7.80
N PRO A 82 -1.37 -20.88 -7.67
CA PRO A 82 -0.67 -21.73 -8.63
C PRO A 82 -1.12 -21.43 -10.05
N HIS A 83 -0.18 -20.92 -10.85
CA HIS A 83 -0.34 -20.84 -12.28
C HIS A 83 -0.58 -22.28 -12.72
N ARG A 84 -1.82 -22.58 -13.11
CA ARG A 84 -2.19 -23.85 -13.73
C ARG A 84 -1.58 -23.81 -15.14
N ASP A 85 -0.28 -24.03 -15.19
CA ASP A 85 0.46 -24.27 -16.42
C ASP A 85 -0.15 -25.52 -17.06
N GLY A 86 -0.73 -25.37 -18.25
CA GLY A 86 -1.09 -26.48 -19.11
C GLY A 86 -2.53 -26.98 -19.00
N ALA A 87 -3.53 -26.14 -19.29
CA ALA A 87 -4.68 -26.62 -20.06
C ALA A 87 -4.25 -26.64 -21.54
N GLY A 88 -3.51 -27.68 -21.90
CA GLY A 88 -3.31 -28.05 -23.29
C GLY A 88 -4.65 -28.55 -23.84
N ASP A 89 -5.45 -27.63 -24.36
CA ASP A 89 -6.57 -27.97 -25.23
C ASP A 89 -6.69 -26.85 -26.28
N GLN A 90 -5.78 -26.90 -27.24
CA GLN A 90 -5.97 -26.30 -28.56
C GLN A 90 -6.64 -27.36 -29.42
N PRO A 91 -7.92 -27.24 -29.79
CA PRO A 91 -8.45 -28.02 -30.88
C PRO A 91 -7.92 -27.37 -32.17
N SER A 92 -6.85 -27.94 -32.71
CA SER A 92 -6.46 -27.72 -34.10
C SER A 92 -7.51 -28.39 -35.00
N ARG A 93 -8.24 -27.54 -35.73
CA ARG A 93 -8.92 -27.75 -37.03
C ARG A 93 -9.45 -29.14 -37.37
#